data_AF-A0A9E5JRB5-F1
#
_entry.id   AF-A0A9E5JRB5-F1
#
_cell.length_a   1.000
_cell.length_b   1.000
_cell.length_c   1.000
_cell.angle_alpha   90.00
_cell.angle_beta   90.00
_cell.angle_gamma   90.00
#
_symmetry.space_group_name_H-M   'P 1'
#
loop_
_entity.id
_entity.type
_entity.pdbx_description
1 polymer ?
#
loop_
_entity_poly.entity_id
_entity_poly.type
_entity_poly.pdbx_seq_one_letter_code
_entity_poly.pdbx_strand_id
1 'polypeptide(L)'
;MAPVEQCAPGQPGVDPKLLSTLIPLGSLMEAHQQELLGNSEVLYLCQGDSLFHIGQYDQTEFYLLSGEVRLEFSPDRHVYVTAGKAFAPIAQAQPRNCTAFASTDATLLKVNRLHLERLLGWSQAAEHLLVDLSIQRDLDEDAVWLDTVLRSNLFLKVPPTNVNNIIKHLVTRVVNAGEVIIRQGDLGDCCYFIKEGVADVTRADVAPGAYTRGVHPEHLATICEGRCFGEDALIQETRRNATVTMQTDGVLLVLDKHRFLGLLKEPVVDEITPQTLQSSGHQCIFLDVRTEAEYNLGHLAESVNVPLHLLHLKQRLLDPSKCYIAYCNSGLRSRVVCHFLREMGYEVVSLQGGIASLEREYKQQHWSRRDYFLKNGQVMEGH
;
A
#
# COMPACT_ATOMS: atom_id res chain seq x y z
N MET A 1 19.50 -6.28 10.65
CA MET A 1 18.46 -6.50 11.66
C MET A 1 17.67 -5.21 11.79
N ALA A 2 16.46 -5.17 11.24
CA ALA A 2 15.48 -4.19 11.71
C ALA A 2 15.06 -4.63 13.12
N PRO A 3 14.92 -3.71 14.09
CA PRO A 3 14.36 -4.06 15.39
C PRO A 3 12.95 -4.62 15.18
N VAL A 4 12.64 -5.75 15.84
CA VAL A 4 11.26 -6.24 15.93
C VAL A 4 10.52 -5.23 16.80
N GLU A 5 9.82 -4.30 16.17
CA GLU A 5 9.06 -3.26 16.86
C GLU A 5 8.02 -3.90 17.77
N GLN A 6 8.18 -3.66 19.08
CA GLN A 6 7.11 -3.72 20.06
C GLN A 6 5.93 -2.89 19.52
N CYS A 7 4.69 -3.24 19.86
CA CYS A 7 3.52 -2.38 19.58
C CYS A 7 3.81 -0.95 20.07
N ALA A 8 4.32 -0.12 19.17
CA ALA A 8 4.62 1.26 19.46
C ALA A 8 3.28 1.99 19.49
N PRO A 9 3.00 2.78 20.53
CA PRO A 9 1.94 3.78 20.41
C PRO A 9 2.29 4.65 19.19
N GLY A 10 1.31 4.90 18.31
CA GLY A 10 1.48 5.74 17.12
C GLY A 10 2.21 7.04 17.47
N GLN A 11 2.97 7.59 16.52
CA GLN A 11 3.82 8.76 16.76
C GLN A 11 3.07 9.83 17.58
N PRO A 12 3.62 10.26 18.73
CA PRO A 12 2.96 11.24 19.58
C PRO A 12 2.91 12.58 18.83
N GLY A 13 1.76 12.90 18.23
CA GLY A 13 1.53 14.20 17.62
C GLY A 13 0.49 14.28 16.50
N VAL A 14 0.18 13.18 15.79
CA VAL A 14 -0.79 13.22 14.68
C VAL A 14 -2.09 12.53 15.11
N ASP A 15 -3.17 13.30 15.21
CA ASP A 15 -4.50 12.77 15.49
C ASP A 15 -4.94 11.82 14.35
N PRO A 16 -5.25 10.54 14.62
CA PRO A 16 -5.76 9.61 13.61
C PRO A 16 -6.97 10.15 12.84
N LYS A 17 -7.82 10.97 13.49
CA LYS A 17 -8.96 11.62 12.81
C LYS A 17 -8.51 12.56 11.70
N LEU A 18 -7.38 13.24 11.86
CA LEU A 18 -6.85 14.12 10.82
C LEU A 18 -6.44 13.33 9.58
N LEU A 19 -5.86 12.15 9.73
CA LEU A 19 -5.46 11.28 8.62
C LEU A 19 -6.64 10.86 7.76
N SER A 20 -7.79 10.59 8.38
CA SER A 20 -9.02 10.25 7.67
C SER A 20 -9.50 11.35 6.72
N THR A 21 -9.06 12.59 6.95
CA THR A 21 -9.39 13.74 6.08
C THR A 21 -8.38 13.95 4.94
N LEU A 22 -7.18 13.37 5.03
CA LEU A 22 -6.13 13.54 4.04
C LEU A 22 -6.34 12.58 2.86
N ILE A 23 -6.14 13.08 1.64
CA ILE A 23 -6.34 12.34 0.39
C ILE A 23 -4.98 11.87 -0.14
N PRO A 24 -4.75 10.56 -0.40
CA PRO A 24 -5.68 9.44 -0.26
C PRO A 24 -5.57 8.68 1.08
N LEU A 25 -4.87 9.21 2.10
CA LEU A 25 -4.60 8.53 3.37
C LEU A 25 -5.88 8.01 4.06
N GLY A 26 -6.97 8.76 3.99
CA GLY A 26 -8.26 8.35 4.56
C GLY A 26 -8.90 7.13 3.89
N SER A 27 -8.42 6.71 2.72
CA SER A 27 -8.85 5.46 2.05
C SER A 27 -8.05 4.23 2.47
N LEU A 28 -7.06 4.38 3.34
CA LEU A 28 -6.33 3.24 3.89
C LEU A 28 -7.14 2.60 5.02
N MET A 29 -7.10 1.27 5.10
CA MET A 29 -7.50 0.51 6.28
C MET A 29 -6.73 0.99 7.51
N GLU A 30 -7.37 0.93 8.68
CA GLU A 30 -6.81 1.42 9.94
C GLU A 30 -5.42 0.83 10.25
N ALA A 31 -5.22 -0.47 10.04
CA ALA A 31 -3.92 -1.12 10.24
C ALA A 31 -2.82 -0.52 9.34
N HIS A 32 -3.15 -0.25 8.07
CA HIS A 32 -2.22 0.40 7.13
C HIS A 32 -1.97 1.87 7.46
N GLN A 33 -2.95 2.57 8.04
CA GLN A 33 -2.74 3.93 8.55
C GLN A 33 -1.75 3.95 9.72
N GLN A 34 -1.87 3.02 10.66
CA GLN A 34 -0.93 2.89 11.78
C GLN A 34 0.48 2.55 11.30
N GLU A 35 0.61 1.63 10.35
CA GLU A 35 1.90 1.29 9.71
C GLU A 35 2.53 2.51 9.02
N LEU A 36 1.73 3.27 8.26
CA LEU A 36 2.18 4.48 7.58
C LEU A 36 2.70 5.50 8.60
N LEU A 37 1.97 5.70 9.70
CA LEU A 37 2.33 6.64 10.75
C LEU A 37 3.63 6.25 11.47
N GLY A 38 3.81 4.97 11.78
CA GLY A 38 5.04 4.45 12.37
C GLY A 38 6.27 4.77 11.53
N ASN A 39 6.10 4.85 10.21
CA ASN A 39 7.15 5.14 9.22
C ASN A 39 7.10 6.58 8.66
N SER A 40 6.35 7.49 9.29
CA SER A 40 6.23 8.89 8.88
C SER A 40 7.06 9.82 9.79
N GLU A 41 7.21 11.09 9.41
CA GLU A 41 7.91 12.09 10.22
C GLU A 41 7.08 13.38 10.27
N VAL A 42 6.95 13.98 11.46
CA VAL A 42 6.34 15.31 11.59
C VAL A 42 7.43 16.37 11.51
N LEU A 43 7.33 17.24 10.51
CA LEU A 43 8.23 18.37 10.30
C LEU A 43 7.61 19.65 10.86
N TYR A 44 8.45 20.45 11.51
CA TYR A 44 8.12 21.78 12.00
C TYR A 44 8.98 22.79 11.25
N LEU A 45 8.34 23.76 10.60
CA LEU A 45 9.00 24.83 9.88
C LEU A 45 8.65 26.17 10.52
N CYS A 46 9.65 27.03 10.69
CA CYS A 46 9.45 28.43 11.02
C CYS A 46 9.09 29.22 9.77
N GLN A 47 8.39 30.34 9.94
CA GLN A 47 8.18 31.27 8.84
C GLN A 47 9.48 31.61 8.09
N GLY A 48 9.48 31.44 6.78
CA GLY A 48 10.61 31.69 5.88
C GLY A 48 11.44 30.46 5.54
N ASP A 49 11.31 29.35 6.29
CA ASP A 49 12.05 28.12 6.02
C ASP A 49 11.66 27.51 4.67
N SER A 50 12.63 26.92 3.99
CA SER A 50 12.37 26.18 2.75
C SER A 50 12.03 24.73 3.05
N LEU A 51 10.96 24.22 2.44
CA LEU A 51 10.54 22.83 2.55
C LEU A 51 11.24 21.94 1.50
N PHE A 52 11.27 22.40 0.24
CA PHE A 52 11.97 21.74 -0.88
C PHE A 52 12.22 22.73 -2.01
N HIS A 53 13.10 22.37 -2.95
CA HIS A 53 13.46 23.18 -4.10
C HIS A 53 12.99 22.58 -5.43
N ILE A 54 12.75 23.43 -6.42
CA ILE A 54 12.48 23.01 -7.80
C ILE A 54 13.60 22.09 -8.32
N GLY A 55 13.24 21.03 -9.04
CA GLY A 55 14.17 20.02 -9.54
C GLY A 55 14.56 18.94 -8.53
N GLN A 56 14.24 19.11 -7.25
CA GLN A 56 14.54 18.12 -6.22
C GLN A 56 13.78 16.81 -6.46
N TYR A 57 14.44 15.68 -6.19
CA TYR A 57 13.84 14.35 -6.24
C TYR A 57 14.04 13.66 -4.88
N ASP A 58 12.98 13.63 -4.07
CA ASP A 58 13.07 13.26 -2.64
C ASP A 58 12.20 12.03 -2.27
N GLN A 59 11.43 11.49 -3.21
CA GLN A 59 10.52 10.35 -3.00
C GLN A 59 9.58 10.53 -1.78
N THR A 60 9.19 11.76 -1.52
CA THR A 60 8.45 12.12 -0.30
C THR A 60 7.16 12.86 -0.63
N GLU A 61 6.09 12.55 0.09
CA GLU A 61 4.85 13.31 0.09
C GLU A 61 4.77 14.17 1.35
N PHE A 62 4.37 15.43 1.18
CA PHE A 62 4.20 16.37 2.28
C PHE A 62 2.74 16.75 2.41
N TYR A 63 2.14 16.55 3.58
CA TYR A 63 0.79 16.99 3.90
C TYR A 63 0.86 18.14 4.90
N LEU A 64 0.18 19.25 4.60
CA LEU A 64 0.13 20.40 5.49
C LEU A 64 -0.87 20.15 6.60
N LEU A 65 -0.40 20.06 7.85
CA LEU A 65 -1.27 19.86 9.02
C LEU A 65 -1.68 21.18 9.67
N SER A 66 -0.80 22.18 9.68
CA SER A 66 -1.05 23.51 10.22
C SER A 66 -0.24 24.58 9.47
N GLY A 67 -0.68 25.83 9.52
CA GLY A 67 0.00 26.95 8.88
C GLY A 67 -0.27 27.11 7.39
N GLU A 68 0.63 27.82 6.71
CA GLU A 68 0.56 28.11 5.29
C GLU A 68 1.92 27.95 4.60
N VAL A 69 1.91 27.36 3.40
CA VAL A 69 3.09 27.17 2.56
C VAL A 69 2.89 27.86 1.22
N ARG A 70 3.88 28.65 0.80
CA ARG A 70 3.93 29.27 -0.54
C ARG A 70 4.72 28.39 -1.50
N LEU A 71 4.09 28.04 -2.61
CA LEU A 71 4.69 27.33 -3.74
C LEU A 71 5.05 28.33 -4.84
N GLU A 72 6.33 28.40 -5.18
CA GLU A 72 6.87 29.32 -6.17
C GLU A 72 7.30 28.56 -7.44
N PHE A 73 6.58 28.78 -8.54
CA PHE A 73 6.86 28.14 -9.83
C PHE A 73 7.72 29.01 -10.75
N SER A 74 7.62 30.33 -10.60
CA SER A 74 8.44 31.37 -11.23
C SER A 74 8.32 32.64 -10.37
N PRO A 75 9.18 33.66 -10.56
CA PRO A 75 9.14 34.89 -9.76
C PRO A 75 7.75 35.54 -9.70
N ASP A 76 7.00 35.49 -10.79
CA ASP A 76 5.65 36.08 -10.89
C ASP A 76 4.50 35.10 -10.62
N ARG A 77 4.79 33.79 -10.46
CA ARG A 77 3.77 32.75 -10.31
C ARG A 77 3.98 31.95 -9.03
N HIS A 78 3.18 32.27 -8.01
CA HIS A 78 3.14 31.55 -6.75
C HIS A 78 1.70 31.19 -6.34
N VAL A 79 1.57 30.17 -5.50
CA VAL A 79 0.29 29.69 -4.95
C VAL A 79 0.47 29.47 -3.45
N TYR A 80 -0.51 29.88 -2.65
CA TYR A 80 -0.54 29.60 -1.21
C TYR A 80 -1.38 28.37 -0.93
N VAL A 81 -0.85 27.49 -0.09
CA VAL A 81 -1.49 26.27 0.38
C VAL A 81 -1.70 26.44 1.88
N THR A 82 -2.97 26.53 2.29
CA THR A 82 -3.35 26.74 3.70
C THR A 82 -3.89 25.44 4.30
N ALA A 83 -3.47 25.12 5.53
CA ALA A 83 -4.00 23.99 6.28
C ALA A 83 -5.53 24.05 6.41
N GLY A 84 -6.21 22.90 6.38
CA GLY A 84 -7.68 22.80 6.43
C GLY A 84 -8.39 23.13 5.11
N LYS A 85 -7.68 23.61 4.08
CA LYS A 85 -8.18 23.71 2.70
C LYS A 85 -7.49 22.73 1.75
N ALA A 86 -6.27 22.34 2.07
CA ALA A 86 -5.47 21.39 1.31
C ALA A 86 -5.42 20.05 2.04
N PHE A 87 -6.05 19.04 1.43
CA PHE A 87 -6.11 17.68 1.98
C PHE A 87 -5.18 16.71 1.24
N ALA A 88 -4.67 17.10 0.07
CA ALA A 88 -3.79 16.30 -0.77
C ALA A 88 -2.31 16.68 -0.56
N PRO A 89 -1.35 15.85 -1.02
CA PRO A 89 0.06 16.18 -0.95
C PRO A 89 0.40 17.49 -1.65
N ILE A 90 1.27 18.28 -1.04
CA ILE A 90 1.80 19.50 -1.62
C ILE A 90 2.78 19.13 -2.75
N ALA A 91 2.51 19.65 -3.95
CA ALA A 91 3.38 19.54 -5.12
C ALA A 91 3.90 18.10 -5.38
N GLN A 92 2.98 17.14 -5.49
CA GLN A 92 3.25 15.71 -5.68
C GLN A 92 4.16 15.36 -6.90
N ALA A 93 4.33 16.26 -7.86
CA ALA A 93 5.15 16.01 -9.04
C ALA A 93 6.65 15.87 -8.69
N GLN A 94 7.29 14.85 -9.27
CA GLN A 94 8.72 14.55 -9.09
C GLN A 94 9.39 14.46 -10.48
N PRO A 95 10.52 15.14 -10.71
CA PRO A 95 11.15 16.12 -9.82
C PRO A 95 10.24 17.30 -9.51
N ARG A 96 10.43 17.94 -8.35
CA ARG A 96 9.61 19.06 -7.88
C ARG A 96 9.52 20.14 -8.96
N ASN A 97 8.31 20.63 -9.21
CA ASN A 97 8.04 21.61 -10.28
C ASN A 97 7.97 23.07 -9.78
N CYS A 98 8.23 23.28 -8.49
CA CYS A 98 8.26 24.54 -7.76
C CYS A 98 9.17 24.42 -6.53
N THR A 99 9.52 25.56 -5.95
CA THR A 99 10.16 25.65 -4.63
C THR A 99 9.11 26.00 -3.58
N ALA A 100 9.16 25.39 -2.41
CA ALA A 100 8.20 25.61 -1.33
C ALA A 100 8.85 26.28 -0.12
N PHE A 101 8.13 27.26 0.45
CA PHE A 101 8.54 28.00 1.65
C PHE A 101 7.39 28.09 2.65
N ALA A 102 7.70 28.02 3.94
CA ALA A 102 6.75 28.30 5.00
C ALA A 102 6.41 29.80 5.01
N SER A 103 5.14 30.14 4.83
CA SER A 103 4.64 31.53 4.89
C SER A 103 4.29 31.96 6.31
N THR A 104 3.94 30.99 7.14
CA THR A 104 3.81 31.09 8.60
C THR A 104 4.59 29.94 9.23
N ASP A 105 4.67 29.88 10.55
CA ASP A 105 5.03 28.63 11.22
C ASP A 105 4.06 27.53 10.76
N ALA A 106 4.60 26.37 10.40
CA ALA A 106 3.86 25.30 9.75
C ALA A 106 4.29 23.93 10.26
N THR A 107 3.32 23.02 10.39
CA THR A 107 3.55 21.61 10.71
C THR A 107 3.16 20.76 9.51
N LEU A 108 4.03 19.85 9.09
CA LEU A 108 3.81 18.96 7.96
C LEU A 108 3.99 17.50 8.35
N LEU A 109 3.17 16.63 7.77
CA LEU A 109 3.42 15.20 7.77
C LEU A 109 4.24 14.84 6.53
N LYS A 110 5.42 14.28 6.76
CA LYS A 110 6.33 13.76 5.75
C LYS A 110 6.15 12.26 5.64
N VAL A 111 5.82 11.79 4.44
CA VAL A 111 5.52 10.38 4.17
C VAL A 111 6.39 9.87 3.02
N ASN A 112 6.95 8.67 3.15
CA ASN A 112 7.63 8.03 2.02
C ASN A 112 6.62 7.67 0.92
N ARG A 113 6.82 8.20 -0.29
CA ARG A 113 5.89 8.02 -1.42
C ARG A 113 5.72 6.56 -1.82
N LEU A 114 6.82 5.83 -1.95
CA LEU A 114 6.78 4.43 -2.41
C LEU A 114 6.08 3.54 -1.38
N HIS A 115 6.33 3.78 -0.09
CA HIS A 115 5.66 3.07 0.99
C HIS A 115 4.15 3.35 0.99
N LEU A 116 3.74 4.63 0.85
CA LEU A 116 2.33 5.01 0.74
C LEU A 116 1.64 4.33 -0.46
N GLU A 117 2.23 4.37 -1.65
CA GLU A 117 1.63 3.78 -2.84
C GLU A 117 1.49 2.24 -2.74
N ARG A 118 2.42 1.56 -2.04
CA ARG A 118 2.30 0.13 -1.72
C ARG A 118 1.15 -0.14 -0.76
N LEU A 119 1.04 0.63 0.32
CA LEU A 119 -0.05 0.51 1.29
C LEU A 119 -1.42 0.76 0.66
N LEU A 120 -1.54 1.76 -0.21
CA LEU A 120 -2.77 2.03 -0.96
C LEU A 120 -3.13 0.88 -1.90
N GLY A 121 -2.14 0.36 -2.64
CA GLY A 121 -2.31 -0.81 -3.50
C GLY A 121 -2.85 -2.00 -2.74
N TRP A 122 -2.26 -2.27 -1.57
CA TRP A 122 -2.68 -3.35 -0.69
C TRP A 122 -4.07 -3.15 -0.10
N SER A 123 -4.31 -2.00 0.54
CA SER A 123 -5.60 -1.69 1.17
C SER A 123 -6.76 -1.81 0.19
N GLN A 124 -6.59 -1.31 -1.03
CA GLN A 124 -7.67 -1.31 -2.02
C GLN A 124 -7.85 -2.67 -2.71
N ALA A 125 -6.77 -3.43 -2.93
CA ALA A 125 -6.86 -4.80 -3.43
C ALA A 125 -7.52 -5.74 -2.41
N ALA A 126 -7.18 -5.54 -1.13
CA ALA A 126 -7.75 -6.21 0.02
C ALA A 126 -9.28 -5.97 0.10
N GLU A 127 -9.71 -4.71 0.05
CA GLU A 127 -11.14 -4.34 0.03
C GLU A 127 -11.89 -4.97 -1.14
N HIS A 128 -11.31 -4.92 -2.35
CA HIS A 128 -11.89 -5.56 -3.53
C HIS A 128 -12.19 -7.04 -3.31
N LEU A 129 -11.21 -7.77 -2.77
CA LEU A 129 -11.38 -9.20 -2.50
C LEU A 129 -12.36 -9.52 -1.38
N LEU A 130 -12.35 -8.73 -0.31
CA LEU A 130 -13.31 -8.91 0.77
C LEU A 130 -14.74 -8.77 0.24
N VAL A 131 -14.98 -7.80 -0.66
CA VAL A 131 -16.26 -7.67 -1.35
C VAL A 131 -16.56 -8.90 -2.22
N ASP A 132 -15.61 -9.34 -3.05
CA ASP A 132 -15.76 -10.55 -3.90
C ASP A 132 -16.16 -11.79 -3.08
N LEU A 133 -15.49 -12.01 -1.95
CA LEU A 133 -15.70 -13.18 -1.09
C LEU A 133 -17.00 -13.09 -0.28
N SER A 134 -17.35 -11.91 0.24
CA SER A 134 -18.59 -11.72 1.00
C SER A 134 -19.87 -12.03 0.20
N ILE A 135 -19.79 -11.96 -1.13
CA ILE A 135 -20.91 -12.29 -2.02
C ILE A 135 -21.06 -13.82 -2.16
N GLN A 136 -19.99 -14.57 -1.96
CA GLN A 136 -19.99 -16.03 -1.93
C GLN A 136 -20.42 -16.50 -0.52
N ARG A 137 -21.72 -16.48 -0.26
CA ARG A 137 -22.38 -16.78 1.05
C ARG A 137 -21.93 -18.07 1.76
N ASP A 138 -21.31 -19.00 1.06
CA ASP A 138 -20.78 -20.24 1.64
C ASP A 138 -19.42 -20.02 2.36
N LEU A 139 -18.85 -18.81 2.29
CA LEU A 139 -17.50 -18.45 2.76
C LEU A 139 -17.50 -17.28 3.78
N ASP A 140 -18.58 -17.09 4.56
CA ASP A 140 -18.66 -16.01 5.55
C ASP A 140 -17.57 -16.12 6.65
N GLU A 141 -17.21 -17.34 7.05
CA GLU A 141 -16.04 -17.57 7.92
C GLU A 141 -14.74 -17.14 7.24
N ASP A 142 -14.69 -17.21 5.91
CA ASP A 142 -13.51 -16.84 5.13
C ASP A 142 -13.26 -15.33 5.03
N ALA A 143 -14.35 -14.55 4.94
CA ALA A 143 -14.26 -13.10 4.90
C ALA A 143 -13.75 -12.50 6.22
N VAL A 144 -14.21 -13.04 7.36
CA VAL A 144 -13.79 -12.56 8.70
C VAL A 144 -12.32 -12.87 8.95
N TRP A 145 -11.84 -14.07 8.61
CA TRP A 145 -10.41 -14.37 8.81
C TRP A 145 -9.52 -13.62 7.81
N LEU A 146 -10.02 -13.38 6.61
CA LEU A 146 -9.25 -12.66 5.60
C LEU A 146 -8.93 -11.23 6.05
N ASP A 147 -9.86 -10.57 6.74
CA ASP A 147 -9.61 -9.27 7.34
C ASP A 147 -8.44 -9.31 8.34
N THR A 148 -8.38 -10.32 9.23
CA THR A 148 -7.26 -10.51 10.17
C THR A 148 -5.93 -10.70 9.44
N VAL A 149 -5.96 -11.46 8.35
CA VAL A 149 -4.78 -11.75 7.55
C VAL A 149 -4.30 -10.50 6.81
N LEU A 150 -5.20 -9.77 6.15
CA LEU A 150 -4.89 -8.54 5.40
C LEU A 150 -4.38 -7.41 6.29
N ARG A 151 -4.71 -7.42 7.59
CA ARG A 151 -4.17 -6.49 8.60
C ARG A 151 -2.75 -6.84 9.06
N SER A 152 -2.20 -7.98 8.64
CA SER A 152 -0.89 -8.45 9.10
C SER A 152 0.30 -7.89 8.32
N ASN A 153 1.46 -7.86 8.99
CA ASN A 153 2.70 -7.33 8.46
C ASN A 153 3.35 -8.17 7.33
N LEU A 154 2.88 -9.41 7.05
CA LEU A 154 3.38 -10.15 5.88
C LEU A 154 2.95 -9.50 4.57
N PHE A 155 1.75 -8.91 4.53
CA PHE A 155 1.17 -8.38 3.29
C PHE A 155 1.98 -7.21 2.76
N LEU A 156 2.62 -6.45 3.66
CA LEU A 156 3.58 -5.39 3.30
C LEU A 156 4.76 -5.90 2.46
N LYS A 157 5.09 -7.20 2.54
CA LYS A 157 6.23 -7.84 1.85
C LYS A 157 5.83 -8.51 0.53
N VAL A 158 4.54 -8.78 0.32
CA VAL A 158 4.02 -9.43 -0.88
C VAL A 158 3.56 -8.32 -1.87
N PRO A 159 3.45 -8.57 -3.19
CA PRO A 159 2.78 -7.64 -4.11
C PRO A 159 1.23 -7.75 -4.04
N PRO A 160 0.48 -6.63 -4.13
CA PRO A 160 -0.98 -6.65 -4.00
C PRO A 160 -1.69 -7.49 -5.07
N THR A 161 -1.04 -7.74 -6.21
CA THR A 161 -1.55 -8.59 -7.28
C THR A 161 -1.71 -10.06 -6.86
N ASN A 162 -0.94 -10.53 -5.87
CA ASN A 162 -0.93 -11.93 -5.46
C ASN A 162 -1.87 -12.25 -4.29
N VAL A 163 -2.71 -11.30 -3.89
CA VAL A 163 -3.57 -11.45 -2.71
C VAL A 163 -4.46 -12.70 -2.78
N ASN A 164 -5.05 -12.99 -3.94
CA ASN A 164 -5.86 -14.19 -4.18
C ASN A 164 -5.09 -15.50 -3.94
N ASN A 165 -3.81 -15.51 -4.29
CA ASN A 165 -2.97 -16.69 -4.14
C ASN A 165 -2.57 -16.90 -2.68
N ILE A 166 -2.47 -15.85 -1.87
CA ILE A 166 -2.19 -16.00 -0.44
C ILE A 166 -3.32 -16.79 0.22
N ILE A 167 -4.56 -16.41 -0.07
CA ILE A 167 -5.77 -17.00 0.51
C ILE A 167 -5.86 -18.49 0.20
N LYS A 168 -5.67 -18.86 -1.07
CA LYS A 168 -5.78 -20.25 -1.55
C LYS A 168 -4.72 -21.19 -0.96
N HIS A 169 -3.69 -20.65 -0.33
CA HIS A 169 -2.49 -21.40 0.04
C HIS A 169 -2.21 -21.45 1.53
N LEU A 170 -2.94 -20.67 2.34
CA LEU A 170 -2.89 -20.73 3.80
C LEU A 170 -3.60 -21.99 4.31
N VAL A 171 -2.98 -22.64 5.30
CA VAL A 171 -3.54 -23.84 5.93
C VAL A 171 -3.67 -23.60 7.43
N THR A 172 -4.85 -23.87 7.98
CA THR A 172 -5.12 -23.71 9.42
C THR A 172 -4.46 -24.81 10.24
N ARG A 173 -3.84 -24.44 11.36
CA ARG A 173 -3.26 -25.34 12.37
C ARG A 173 -3.68 -24.89 13.77
N VAL A 174 -4.37 -25.74 14.50
CA VAL A 174 -4.67 -25.53 15.93
C VAL A 174 -3.45 -25.87 16.76
N VAL A 175 -3.16 -25.06 17.78
CA VAL A 175 -1.99 -25.18 18.65
C VAL A 175 -2.38 -24.97 20.12
N ASN A 176 -1.61 -25.56 21.03
CA ASN A 176 -1.89 -25.48 22.47
C ASN A 176 -0.88 -24.56 23.19
N ALA A 177 -1.25 -24.05 24.36
CA ALA A 177 -0.36 -23.33 25.25
C ALA A 177 0.89 -24.18 25.60
N GLY A 178 2.07 -23.56 25.52
CA GLY A 178 3.37 -24.21 25.71
C GLY A 178 3.91 -24.94 24.49
N GLU A 179 3.16 -25.04 23.39
CA GLU A 179 3.63 -25.67 22.16
C GLU A 179 4.71 -24.84 21.47
N VAL A 180 5.83 -25.48 21.11
CA VAL A 180 6.95 -24.85 20.40
C VAL A 180 6.71 -24.95 18.89
N ILE A 181 6.51 -23.81 18.24
CA ILE A 181 6.17 -23.73 16.81
C ILE A 181 7.43 -23.65 15.95
N ILE A 182 8.41 -22.86 16.39
CA ILE A 182 9.73 -22.73 15.75
C ILE A 182 10.78 -22.96 16.81
N ARG A 183 11.83 -23.71 16.48
CA ARG A 183 13.04 -23.80 17.31
C ARG A 183 14.19 -23.06 16.65
N GLN A 184 14.94 -22.31 17.45
CA GLN A 184 16.16 -21.65 17.01
C GLN A 184 17.15 -22.68 16.43
N GLY A 185 17.77 -22.33 15.31
CA GLY A 185 18.76 -23.17 14.62
C GLY A 185 18.15 -24.14 13.60
N ASP A 186 16.84 -24.37 13.61
CA ASP A 186 16.20 -25.23 12.61
C ASP A 186 16.25 -24.61 11.21
N LEU A 187 16.08 -25.44 10.18
CA LEU A 187 15.86 -24.95 8.83
C LEU A 187 14.44 -24.40 8.71
N GLY A 188 14.28 -23.24 8.09
CA GLY A 188 12.97 -22.66 7.83
C GLY A 188 12.34 -23.20 6.56
N ASP A 189 11.17 -23.80 6.68
CA ASP A 189 10.38 -24.40 5.58
C ASP A 189 8.97 -23.81 5.46
N CYS A 190 8.52 -23.02 6.43
CA CYS A 190 7.22 -22.35 6.46
C CYS A 190 7.26 -21.04 7.27
N CYS A 191 6.27 -20.18 7.08
CA CYS A 191 5.98 -19.05 7.98
C CYS A 191 4.55 -19.18 8.51
N TYR A 192 4.27 -18.44 9.58
CA TYR A 192 3.07 -18.60 10.39
C TYR A 192 2.40 -17.25 10.65
N PHE A 193 1.07 -17.26 10.70
CA PHE A 193 0.24 -16.15 11.15
C PHE A 193 -0.50 -16.55 12.41
N ILE A 194 -0.55 -15.67 13.39
CA ILE A 194 -1.43 -15.87 14.54
C ILE A 194 -2.83 -15.39 14.17
N LYS A 195 -3.75 -16.32 13.95
CA LYS A 195 -5.20 -16.03 13.83
C LYS A 195 -5.82 -15.85 15.20
N GLU A 196 -5.44 -16.70 16.17
CA GLU A 196 -5.90 -16.61 17.56
C GLU A 196 -4.77 -17.02 18.49
N GLY A 197 -4.71 -16.39 19.66
CA GLY A 197 -3.72 -16.68 20.71
C GLY A 197 -2.54 -15.71 20.75
N VAL A 198 -1.54 -16.05 21.54
CA VAL A 198 -0.35 -15.24 21.83
C VAL A 198 0.87 -16.15 21.90
N ALA A 199 2.00 -15.72 21.34
CA ALA A 199 3.26 -16.47 21.35
C ALA A 199 4.44 -15.60 21.82
N ASP A 200 5.42 -16.23 22.46
CA ASP A 200 6.68 -15.59 22.84
C ASP A 200 7.82 -16.00 21.93
N VAL A 201 8.67 -15.02 21.61
CA VAL A 201 9.93 -15.19 20.88
C VAL A 201 11.07 -15.11 21.87
N THR A 202 11.83 -16.20 21.98
CA THR A 202 13.00 -16.28 22.85
C THR A 202 14.24 -16.67 22.06
N ARG A 203 15.40 -16.11 22.42
CA ARG A 203 16.69 -16.48 21.81
C ARG A 203 17.63 -16.96 22.90
N ALA A 204 18.22 -18.12 22.66
CA ALA A 204 19.33 -18.60 23.46
C ALA A 204 20.63 -18.13 22.80
N ASP A 205 21.36 -17.24 23.45
CA ASP A 205 22.72 -16.88 23.07
C ASP A 205 23.66 -18.01 23.46
N VAL A 206 23.74 -19.04 22.62
CA VAL A 206 24.67 -20.15 22.81
C VAL A 206 25.91 -19.86 21.98
N ALA A 207 26.97 -19.35 22.62
CA ALA A 207 28.29 -19.34 22.01
C ALA A 207 28.68 -20.80 21.65
N PRO A 208 29.21 -21.08 20.45
CA PRO A 208 29.58 -22.43 20.06
C PRO A 208 30.61 -23.00 21.06
N GLY A 209 30.21 -24.02 21.83
CA GLY A 209 31.07 -24.71 22.81
C GLY A 209 30.84 -24.39 24.28
N ALA A 210 29.87 -23.53 24.64
CA ALA A 210 29.55 -23.24 26.06
C ALA A 210 28.54 -24.24 26.66
N TYR A 211 28.78 -24.67 27.90
CA TYR A 211 27.87 -25.53 28.66
C TYR A 211 26.56 -24.79 28.98
N THR A 212 25.43 -25.37 28.57
CA THR A 212 24.05 -24.84 28.68
C THR A 212 23.43 -24.96 30.09
N ARG A 213 24.22 -24.86 31.16
CA ARG A 213 23.66 -24.83 32.53
C ARG A 213 23.51 -23.39 33.00
N GLY A 214 22.27 -22.89 32.94
CA GLY A 214 21.89 -21.60 33.55
C GLY A 214 21.72 -20.43 32.57
N VAL A 215 21.83 -20.66 31.26
CA VAL A 215 21.48 -19.62 30.28
C VAL A 215 19.96 -19.58 30.14
N HIS A 216 19.34 -18.57 30.75
CA HIS A 216 17.95 -18.27 30.50
C HIS A 216 17.82 -17.67 29.10
N PRO A 217 16.94 -18.20 28.23
CA PRO A 217 16.67 -17.60 26.93
C PRO A 217 16.26 -16.14 27.11
N GLU A 218 16.86 -15.25 26.34
CA GLU A 218 16.49 -13.85 26.29
C GLU A 218 15.10 -13.75 25.65
N HIS A 219 14.15 -13.09 26.32
CA HIS A 219 12.85 -12.78 25.75
C HIS A 219 12.98 -11.60 24.78
N LEU A 220 12.71 -11.84 23.50
CA LEU A 220 12.86 -10.84 22.45
C LEU A 220 11.59 -10.05 22.22
N ALA A 221 10.44 -10.74 22.14
CA ALA A 221 9.16 -10.14 21.82
C ALA A 221 8.00 -11.08 22.15
N THR A 222 6.81 -10.51 22.34
CA THR A 222 5.54 -11.25 22.37
C THR A 222 4.75 -10.91 21.10
N ILE A 223 4.24 -11.93 20.43
CA ILE A 223 3.51 -11.85 19.17
C ILE A 223 2.04 -12.13 19.45
N CYS A 224 1.17 -11.21 19.03
CA CYS A 224 -0.28 -11.32 19.18
C CYS A 224 -0.95 -11.66 17.83
N GLU A 225 -2.27 -11.83 17.86
CA GLU A 225 -3.13 -11.94 16.69
C GLU A 225 -2.81 -10.90 15.60
N GLY A 226 -2.91 -11.33 14.34
CA GLY A 226 -2.67 -10.47 13.17
C GLY A 226 -1.20 -10.25 12.86
N ARG A 227 -0.28 -10.99 13.48
CA ARG A 227 1.17 -10.90 13.19
C ARG A 227 1.69 -12.15 12.50
N CYS A 228 2.60 -11.94 11.55
CA CYS A 228 3.37 -13.01 10.93
C CYS A 228 4.70 -13.22 11.65
N PHE A 229 5.16 -14.47 11.69
CA PHE A 229 6.50 -14.84 12.15
C PHE A 229 7.12 -15.99 11.35
N GLY A 230 8.46 -16.05 11.37
CA GLY A 230 9.24 -17.08 10.70
C GLY A 230 9.53 -16.81 9.22
N GLU A 231 9.14 -15.66 8.67
CA GLU A 231 9.37 -15.28 7.28
C GLU A 231 10.83 -14.94 6.98
N ASP A 232 11.57 -14.39 7.95
CA ASP A 232 12.95 -13.92 7.72
C ASP A 232 13.89 -15.06 7.29
N ALA A 233 13.76 -16.23 7.91
CA ALA A 233 14.54 -17.43 7.54
C ALA A 233 14.24 -17.90 6.11
N LEU A 234 13.03 -17.65 5.61
CA LEU A 234 12.64 -18.01 4.24
C LEU A 234 13.26 -17.05 3.22
N ILE A 235 13.23 -15.74 3.51
CA ILE A 235 13.70 -14.68 2.62
C ILE A 235 15.23 -14.66 2.54
N GLN A 236 15.89 -14.78 3.69
CA GLN A 236 17.36 -14.70 3.77
C GLN A 236 18.05 -16.05 3.55
N GLU A 237 17.26 -17.13 3.40
CA GLU A 237 17.75 -18.50 3.33
C GLU A 237 18.66 -18.90 4.51
N THR A 238 18.32 -18.38 5.70
CA THR A 238 19.05 -18.62 6.94
C THR A 238 18.33 -19.64 7.83
N ARG A 239 19.02 -20.10 8.89
CA ARG A 239 18.39 -20.88 9.96
C ARG A 239 17.50 -19.98 10.82
N ARG A 240 16.53 -20.57 11.51
CA ARG A 240 15.66 -19.87 12.47
C ARG A 240 16.53 -19.16 13.52
N ASN A 241 16.33 -17.85 13.67
CA ASN A 241 17.13 -17.00 14.56
C ASN A 241 16.67 -17.02 16.03
N ALA A 242 15.47 -17.50 16.30
CA ALA A 242 14.85 -17.57 17.62
C ALA A 242 13.87 -18.75 17.73
N THR A 243 13.48 -19.09 18.95
CA THR A 243 12.44 -20.06 19.27
C THR A 243 11.12 -19.33 19.51
N VAL A 244 10.02 -19.84 18.95
CA VAL A 244 8.67 -19.29 19.14
C VAL A 244 7.81 -20.32 19.85
N THR A 245 7.24 -19.95 21.00
CA THR A 245 6.42 -20.83 21.85
C THR A 245 5.08 -20.18 22.13
N MET A 246 3.99 -20.92 22.00
CA MET A 246 2.65 -20.43 22.32
C MET A 246 2.51 -20.19 23.83
N GLN A 247 2.00 -19.03 24.23
CA GLN A 247 1.60 -18.74 25.61
C GLN A 247 0.20 -19.25 25.92
N THR A 248 -0.69 -19.22 24.92
CA THR A 248 -2.10 -19.58 25.01
C THR A 248 -2.45 -20.61 23.93
N ASP A 249 -3.55 -21.33 24.11
CA ASP A 249 -4.16 -22.09 23.02
C ASP A 249 -4.52 -21.11 21.89
N GLY A 250 -4.42 -21.58 20.65
CA GLY A 250 -4.60 -20.68 19.52
C GLY A 250 -4.72 -21.38 18.18
N VAL A 251 -4.81 -20.56 17.15
CA VAL A 251 -4.94 -20.98 15.77
C VAL A 251 -3.90 -20.25 14.94
N LEU A 252 -3.10 -21.00 14.20
CA LEU A 252 -2.11 -20.49 13.27
C LEU A 252 -2.55 -20.72 11.82
N LEU A 253 -2.21 -19.80 10.93
CA LEU A 253 -2.23 -20.06 9.50
C LEU A 253 -0.80 -20.31 9.03
N VAL A 254 -0.62 -21.39 8.28
CA VAL A 254 0.70 -21.86 7.84
C VAL A 254 0.83 -21.67 6.33
N LEU A 255 1.96 -21.12 5.91
CA LEU A 255 2.34 -20.97 4.51
C LEU A 255 3.73 -21.58 4.29
N ASP A 256 3.84 -22.57 3.41
CA ASP A 256 5.13 -23.19 3.12
C ASP A 256 6.05 -22.29 2.28
N LYS A 257 7.36 -22.54 2.35
CA LYS A 257 8.42 -21.77 1.68
C LYS A 257 8.18 -21.63 0.18
N HIS A 258 7.80 -22.72 -0.49
CA HIS A 258 7.64 -22.69 -1.94
C HIS A 258 6.47 -21.79 -2.33
N ARG A 259 5.33 -21.92 -1.65
CA ARG A 259 4.17 -21.04 -1.85
C ARG A 259 4.50 -19.59 -1.50
N PHE A 260 5.13 -19.34 -0.35
CA PHE A 260 5.53 -17.99 0.06
C PHE A 260 6.44 -17.31 -0.96
N LEU A 261 7.50 -17.99 -1.43
CA LEU A 261 8.38 -17.44 -2.46
C LEU A 261 7.68 -17.24 -3.80
N GLY A 262 6.71 -18.10 -4.15
CA GLY A 262 5.85 -17.90 -5.32
C GLY A 262 5.03 -16.61 -5.22
N LEU A 263 4.52 -16.31 -4.03
CA LEU A 263 3.74 -15.09 -3.77
C LEU A 263 4.59 -13.81 -3.83
N LEU A 264 5.90 -13.88 -3.59
CA LEU A 264 6.77 -12.70 -3.74
C LEU A 264 6.96 -12.27 -5.20
N LYS A 265 6.68 -13.15 -6.16
CA LYS A 265 6.88 -12.85 -7.59
C LYS A 265 5.70 -12.06 -8.14
N GLU A 266 5.93 -10.84 -8.62
CA GLU A 266 4.89 -10.09 -9.32
C GLU A 266 4.43 -10.82 -10.59
N PRO A 267 3.12 -11.01 -10.80
CA PRO A 267 2.59 -11.52 -12.05
C PRO A 267 2.90 -10.55 -13.19
N VAL A 268 3.11 -11.11 -14.38
CA VAL A 268 3.36 -10.32 -15.59
C VAL A 268 2.07 -9.62 -15.98
N VAL A 269 2.13 -8.30 -16.06
CA VAL A 269 1.04 -7.44 -16.54
C VAL A 269 1.57 -6.71 -17.76
N ASP A 270 0.81 -6.68 -18.85
CA ASP A 270 1.23 -5.89 -20.01
C ASP A 270 1.14 -4.41 -19.68
N GLU A 271 2.17 -3.68 -20.11
CA GLU A 271 2.29 -2.26 -19.88
C GLU A 271 2.48 -1.51 -21.19
N ILE A 272 1.96 -0.28 -21.23
CA ILE A 272 2.28 0.71 -22.25
C ILE A 272 3.20 1.76 -21.64
N THR A 273 4.29 2.10 -22.34
CA THR A 273 5.20 3.16 -21.90
C THR A 273 4.62 4.53 -22.28
N PRO A 274 4.97 5.61 -21.55
CA PRO A 274 4.59 6.97 -21.93
C PRO A 274 4.96 7.33 -23.38
N GLN A 275 6.13 6.88 -23.85
CA GLN A 275 6.62 7.16 -25.20
C GLN A 275 5.76 6.46 -26.26
N THR A 276 5.41 5.20 -26.02
CA THR A 276 4.51 4.46 -26.91
C THR A 276 3.13 5.08 -26.91
N LEU A 277 2.60 5.47 -25.75
CA LEU A 277 1.29 6.12 -25.62
C LEU A 277 1.18 7.39 -26.48
N GLN A 278 2.21 8.24 -26.45
CA GLN A 278 2.21 9.51 -27.20
C GLN A 278 2.38 9.32 -28.72
N SER A 279 3.15 8.30 -29.13
CA SER A 279 3.44 8.05 -30.55
C SER A 279 2.34 7.30 -31.28
N SER A 280 1.35 6.79 -30.56
CA SER A 280 0.34 5.90 -31.08
C SER A 280 -1.05 6.50 -30.89
N GLY A 281 -1.85 6.55 -31.95
CA GLY A 281 -3.23 7.06 -31.91
C GLY A 281 -4.21 6.08 -31.25
N HIS A 282 -3.86 5.55 -30.07
CA HIS A 282 -4.63 4.49 -29.42
C HIS A 282 -6.07 4.92 -29.15
N GLN A 283 -7.02 4.13 -29.64
CA GLN A 283 -8.46 4.27 -29.38
C GLN A 283 -8.89 3.57 -28.09
N CYS A 284 -7.99 3.45 -27.12
CA CYS A 284 -8.29 2.78 -25.85
C CYS A 284 -8.85 3.79 -24.85
N ILE A 285 -9.75 3.32 -23.99
CA ILE A 285 -10.38 4.14 -22.96
C ILE A 285 -9.45 4.19 -21.74
N PHE A 286 -9.17 5.39 -21.24
CA PHE A 286 -8.38 5.54 -20.02
C PHE A 286 -9.23 5.21 -18.79
N LEU A 287 -8.69 4.36 -17.90
CA LEU A 287 -9.28 4.04 -16.61
C LEU A 287 -8.42 4.65 -15.50
N ASP A 288 -8.97 5.63 -14.79
CA ASP A 288 -8.36 6.15 -13.57
C ASP A 288 -8.76 5.26 -12.39
N VAL A 289 -7.80 4.50 -11.86
CA VAL A 289 -8.07 3.54 -10.78
C VAL A 289 -7.84 4.10 -9.38
N ARG A 290 -7.61 5.41 -9.28
CA ARG A 290 -7.46 6.12 -8.01
C ARG A 290 -8.82 6.30 -7.33
N THR A 291 -8.80 6.72 -6.08
CA THR A 291 -10.03 7.04 -5.34
C THR A 291 -10.80 8.17 -6.01
N GLU A 292 -12.11 8.25 -5.77
CA GLU A 292 -12.94 9.35 -6.28
C GLU A 292 -12.43 10.71 -5.80
N ALA A 293 -11.97 10.78 -4.54
CA ALA A 293 -11.35 11.98 -3.98
C ALA A 293 -10.08 12.41 -4.74
N GLU A 294 -9.22 11.46 -5.13
CA GLU A 294 -8.05 11.75 -5.98
C GLU A 294 -8.45 12.21 -7.39
N TYR A 295 -9.45 11.56 -8.00
CA TYR A 295 -9.96 11.90 -9.33
C TYR A 295 -10.51 13.32 -9.38
N ASN A 296 -11.25 13.74 -8.34
CA ASN A 296 -11.84 15.08 -8.24
C ASN A 296 -10.80 16.21 -8.11
N LEU A 297 -9.58 15.92 -7.62
CA LEU A 297 -8.48 16.89 -7.61
C LEU A 297 -7.94 17.17 -9.03
N GLY A 298 -8.12 16.18 -9.91
CA GLY A 298 -7.84 16.23 -11.33
C GLY A 298 -7.26 14.92 -11.86
N HIS A 299 -7.42 14.72 -13.16
CA HIS A 299 -7.19 13.45 -13.84
C HIS A 299 -6.94 13.69 -15.34
N LEU A 300 -6.67 12.62 -16.10
CA LEU A 300 -6.52 12.72 -17.56
C LEU A 300 -7.90 12.94 -18.21
N ALA A 301 -8.01 13.89 -19.12
CA ALA A 301 -9.22 14.15 -19.88
C ALA A 301 -9.71 12.87 -20.55
N GLU A 302 -11.03 12.69 -20.59
CA GLU A 302 -11.69 11.51 -21.16
C GLU A 302 -11.34 10.19 -20.45
N SER A 303 -10.75 10.24 -19.25
CA SER A 303 -10.58 9.06 -18.40
C SER A 303 -11.78 8.83 -17.50
N VAL A 304 -12.16 7.58 -17.33
CA VAL A 304 -13.29 7.17 -16.50
C VAL A 304 -12.77 6.65 -15.17
N ASN A 305 -13.35 7.13 -14.06
CA ASN A 305 -12.94 6.69 -12.74
C ASN A 305 -13.53 5.33 -12.35
N VAL A 306 -12.65 4.33 -12.20
CA VAL A 306 -12.96 2.98 -11.73
C VAL A 306 -11.99 2.65 -10.59
N PRO A 307 -12.22 3.18 -9.37
CA PRO A 307 -11.31 2.97 -8.24
C PRO A 307 -11.09 1.48 -7.96
N LEU A 308 -9.85 1.09 -7.64
CA LEU A 308 -9.50 -0.32 -7.38
C LEU A 308 -10.41 -0.97 -6.32
N HIS A 309 -10.67 -0.29 -5.19
CA HIS A 309 -11.56 -0.80 -4.13
C HIS A 309 -13.03 -0.95 -4.56
N LEU A 310 -13.45 -0.28 -5.64
CA LEU A 310 -14.79 -0.38 -6.21
C LEU A 310 -14.81 -1.19 -7.53
N LEU A 311 -13.70 -1.80 -7.92
CA LEU A 311 -13.57 -2.46 -9.23
C LEU A 311 -14.66 -3.52 -9.42
N HIS A 312 -14.89 -4.39 -8.42
CA HIS A 312 -15.97 -5.37 -8.43
C HIS A 312 -17.34 -4.77 -8.81
N LEU A 313 -17.66 -3.58 -8.29
CA LEU A 313 -18.94 -2.91 -8.52
C LEU A 313 -18.98 -2.13 -9.83
N LYS A 314 -17.86 -1.50 -10.23
CA LYS A 314 -17.80 -0.63 -11.42
C LYS A 314 -17.37 -1.37 -12.69
N GLN A 315 -16.81 -2.57 -12.60
CA GLN A 315 -16.41 -3.38 -13.77
C GLN A 315 -17.59 -3.69 -14.70
N ARG A 316 -18.82 -3.81 -14.17
CA ARG A 316 -20.05 -4.00 -14.96
C ARG A 316 -20.36 -2.85 -15.92
N LEU A 317 -19.73 -1.69 -15.72
CA LEU A 317 -19.86 -0.53 -16.61
C LEU A 317 -18.90 -0.62 -17.81
N LEU A 318 -17.91 -1.51 -17.74
CA LEU A 318 -16.94 -1.74 -18.79
C LEU A 318 -17.51 -2.68 -19.86
N ASP A 319 -17.30 -2.30 -21.12
CA ASP A 319 -17.57 -3.12 -22.29
C ASP A 319 -16.38 -4.05 -22.59
N PRO A 320 -16.53 -5.38 -22.55
CA PRO A 320 -15.45 -6.32 -22.84
C PRO A 320 -14.89 -6.25 -24.27
N SER A 321 -15.61 -5.64 -25.21
CA SER A 321 -15.14 -5.51 -26.60
C SER A 321 -14.22 -4.30 -26.83
N LYS A 322 -13.91 -3.54 -25.78
CA LYS A 322 -13.07 -2.33 -25.85
C LYS A 322 -11.70 -2.58 -25.24
N CYS A 323 -10.72 -1.85 -25.75
CA CYS A 323 -9.40 -1.75 -25.15
C CYS A 323 -9.37 -0.67 -24.07
N TYR A 324 -8.67 -0.93 -22.97
CA TYR A 324 -8.51 -0.01 -21.85
C TYR A 324 -7.03 0.24 -21.49
N ILE A 325 -6.73 1.45 -21.05
CA ILE A 325 -5.43 1.81 -20.46
C ILE A 325 -5.67 2.24 -19.02
N ALA A 326 -5.31 1.40 -18.06
CA ALA A 326 -5.47 1.72 -16.64
C ALA A 326 -4.26 2.50 -16.12
N TYR A 327 -4.51 3.53 -15.31
CA TYR A 327 -3.45 4.27 -14.64
C TYR A 327 -3.83 4.65 -13.20
N CYS A 328 -2.82 4.86 -12.37
CA CYS A 328 -2.94 5.49 -11.06
C CYS A 328 -1.83 6.53 -10.89
N ASN A 329 -1.42 6.85 -9.65
CA ASN A 329 -0.30 7.78 -9.45
C ASN A 329 1.04 7.20 -9.94
N SER A 330 1.32 5.93 -9.58
CA SER A 330 2.66 5.31 -9.72
C SER A 330 2.71 4.08 -10.63
N GLY A 331 1.56 3.56 -11.05
CA GLY A 331 1.44 2.28 -11.77
C GLY A 331 1.16 1.06 -10.88
N LEU A 332 1.40 1.15 -9.57
CA LEU A 332 1.23 0.00 -8.66
C LEU A 332 -0.23 -0.48 -8.58
N ARG A 333 -1.18 0.44 -8.35
CA ARG A 333 -2.62 0.11 -8.33
C ARG A 333 -3.16 -0.32 -9.68
N SER A 334 -2.73 0.30 -10.78
CA SER A 334 -3.22 -0.04 -12.12
C SER A 334 -2.76 -1.42 -12.58
N ARG A 335 -1.57 -1.87 -12.18
CA ARG A 335 -1.13 -3.26 -12.41
C ARG A 335 -2.08 -4.28 -11.77
N VAL A 336 -2.55 -4.01 -10.56
CA VAL A 336 -3.54 -4.86 -9.87
C VAL A 336 -4.86 -4.90 -10.62
N VAL A 337 -5.39 -3.73 -11.00
CA VAL A 337 -6.63 -3.65 -11.79
C VAL A 337 -6.49 -4.39 -13.12
N CYS A 338 -5.37 -4.21 -13.82
CA CYS A 338 -5.12 -4.92 -15.08
C CYS A 338 -5.10 -6.43 -14.89
N HIS A 339 -4.41 -6.92 -13.86
CA HIS A 339 -4.39 -8.35 -13.54
C HIS A 339 -5.80 -8.91 -13.34
N PHE A 340 -6.62 -8.28 -12.49
CA PHE A 340 -7.99 -8.75 -12.23
C PHE A 340 -8.89 -8.68 -13.47
N LEU A 341 -8.89 -7.56 -14.19
CA LEU A 341 -9.70 -7.40 -15.41
C LEU A 341 -9.28 -8.37 -16.52
N ARG A 342 -7.99 -8.70 -16.63
CA ARG A 342 -7.49 -9.71 -17.58
C ARG A 342 -8.00 -11.11 -17.26
N GLU A 343 -8.02 -11.49 -15.98
CA GLU A 343 -8.61 -12.77 -15.56
C GLU A 343 -10.10 -12.85 -15.91
N MET A 344 -10.79 -11.71 -15.98
CA MET A 344 -12.19 -11.59 -16.40
C MET A 344 -12.38 -11.46 -17.93
N GLY A 345 -11.30 -11.47 -18.72
CA GLY A 345 -11.34 -11.45 -20.18
C GLY A 345 -11.34 -10.07 -20.83
N TYR A 346 -11.07 -8.99 -20.10
CA TYR A 346 -10.96 -7.64 -20.67
C TYR A 346 -9.60 -7.40 -21.33
N GLU A 347 -9.60 -6.65 -22.44
CA GLU A 347 -8.39 -6.12 -23.05
C GLU A 347 -7.96 -4.84 -22.32
N VAL A 348 -7.00 -4.97 -21.41
CA VAL A 348 -6.48 -3.84 -20.62
C VAL A 348 -4.96 -3.91 -20.48
N VAL A 349 -4.31 -2.75 -20.51
CA VAL A 349 -2.87 -2.58 -20.25
C VAL A 349 -2.65 -1.50 -19.19
N SER A 350 -1.58 -1.63 -18.40
CA SER A 350 -1.23 -0.63 -17.38
C SER A 350 -0.33 0.46 -17.98
N LEU A 351 -0.60 1.72 -17.66
CA LEU A 351 0.34 2.81 -17.96
C LEU A 351 1.57 2.68 -17.05
N GLN A 352 2.74 2.42 -17.65
CA GLN A 352 3.98 2.24 -16.90
C GLN A 352 4.34 3.51 -16.13
N GLY A 353 4.55 3.37 -14.82
CA GLY A 353 4.83 4.49 -13.91
C GLY A 353 3.62 5.40 -13.60
N GLY A 354 2.42 5.02 -14.08
CA GLY A 354 1.18 5.75 -13.85
C GLY A 354 1.19 7.17 -14.43
N ILE A 355 0.34 8.05 -13.88
CA ILE A 355 0.30 9.44 -14.29
C ILE A 355 1.60 10.18 -13.94
N ALA A 356 2.37 9.72 -12.95
CA ALA A 356 3.62 10.37 -12.57
C ALA A 356 4.66 10.34 -13.69
N SER A 357 4.71 9.27 -14.51
CA SER A 357 5.69 9.11 -15.59
C SER A 357 5.38 9.94 -16.84
N LEU A 358 4.17 10.47 -16.99
CA LEU A 358 3.81 11.31 -18.13
C LEU A 358 4.54 12.66 -18.08
N GLU A 359 4.96 13.12 -19.26
CA GLU A 359 5.63 14.42 -19.43
C GLU A 359 4.73 15.59 -19.01
N ARG A 360 5.36 16.71 -18.64
CA ARG A 360 4.64 17.87 -18.10
C ARG A 360 3.75 18.51 -19.16
N GLU A 361 4.23 18.58 -20.40
CA GLU A 361 3.54 19.12 -21.56
C GLU A 361 2.28 18.30 -21.86
N TYR A 362 2.42 16.96 -21.87
CA TYR A 362 1.29 16.05 -22.06
C TYR A 362 0.23 16.25 -20.97
N LYS A 363 0.64 16.30 -19.70
CA LYS A 363 -0.27 16.58 -18.58
C LYS A 363 -0.98 17.91 -18.77
N GLN A 364 -0.28 18.98 -19.13
CA GLN A 364 -0.91 20.30 -19.31
C GLN A 364 -1.99 20.31 -20.39
N GLN A 365 -1.82 19.53 -21.45
CA GLN A 365 -2.77 19.44 -22.56
C GLN A 365 -3.96 18.54 -22.25
N HIS A 366 -3.74 17.49 -21.46
CA HIS A 366 -4.73 16.45 -21.19
C HIS A 366 -5.23 16.44 -19.75
N TRP A 367 -5.00 17.48 -18.94
CA TRP A 367 -5.51 17.52 -17.56
C TRP A 367 -6.94 18.06 -17.51
N SER A 368 -7.80 17.38 -16.77
CA SER A 368 -9.19 17.79 -16.57
C SER A 368 -9.60 17.70 -15.10
N ARG A 369 -10.66 18.44 -14.77
CA ARG A 369 -11.44 18.34 -13.53
C ARG A 369 -12.93 18.12 -13.80
N ARG A 370 -13.27 17.82 -15.06
CA ARG A 370 -14.63 17.51 -15.48
C ARG A 370 -14.90 16.05 -15.21
N ASP A 371 -16.14 15.69 -14.88
CA ASP A 371 -16.47 14.29 -14.69
C ASP A 371 -16.65 13.58 -16.03
N TYR A 372 -16.14 12.36 -16.16
CA TYR A 372 -16.39 11.50 -17.31
C TYR A 372 -16.95 10.15 -16.87
N PHE A 373 -17.92 9.64 -17.63
CA PHE A 373 -18.56 8.36 -17.34
C PHE A 373 -18.74 7.51 -18.61
N LEU A 374 -18.91 6.20 -18.43
CA LEU A 374 -19.20 5.29 -19.53
C LEU A 374 -20.70 5.17 -19.78
N LYS A 375 -21.09 5.30 -21.04
CA LYS A 375 -22.42 4.98 -21.54
C LYS A 375 -22.30 4.21 -22.83
N ASN A 376 -22.79 2.97 -22.84
CA ASN A 376 -22.74 2.08 -24.01
C ASN A 376 -21.31 1.93 -24.61
N GLY A 377 -20.30 1.78 -23.75
CA GLY A 377 -18.91 1.63 -24.18
C GLY A 377 -18.26 2.90 -24.77
N GLN A 378 -18.87 4.07 -24.58
CA GLN A 378 -18.34 5.37 -24.97
C GLN A 378 -18.17 6.27 -23.74
N VAL A 379 -17.09 7.05 -23.75
CA VAL A 379 -16.82 8.07 -22.74
C VAL A 379 -17.69 9.28 -23.02
N MET A 380 -18.41 9.72 -22.00
CA MET A 380 -19.27 10.89 -22.03
C MET A 380 -18.80 11.87 -20.95
N GLU A 381 -18.81 13.17 -21.28
CA GLU A 381 -18.58 14.24 -20.31
C GLU A 381 -19.86 14.45 -19.47
N GLY A 382 -19.72 14.48 -18.15
CA GLY A 382 -20.75 14.88 -17.19
C GLY A 382 -21.00 16.38 -17.26
N HIS A 383 -22.27 16.77 -17.11
CA HIS A 383 -22.71 18.17 -17.10
C HIS A 383 -22.60 18.82 -15.73
#